data_AF-A0A2U2BHH9-F1
#
_entry.id   AF-A0A2U2BHH9-F1
#
_cell.length_a   1.000
_cell.length_b   1.000
_cell.length_c   1.000
_cell.angle_alpha   90.00
_cell.angle_beta   90.00
_cell.angle_gamma   90.00
#
_symmetry.space_group_name_H-M   'P 1'
#
loop_
_entity.id
_entity.type
_entity.pdbx_description
1 polymer ?
#
loop_
_entity_poly.entity_id
_entity_poly.type
_entity_poly.pdbx_seq_one_letter_code
_entity_poly.pdbx_strand_id
1 'polypeptide(L)' 'MKKQHAIQLLGGSVSSAASAIGIMPQAVTQWPEDLPPRIADRVIAAVARQNPKHWPTAWKAIKERANV' A
#
# COMPACT_ATOMS: atom_id res chain seq x y z
N MET A 1 9.76 -0.94 0.73
CA MET A 1 8.51 -1.21 1.47
C MET A 1 8.27 -2.72 1.50
N LYS A 2 7.99 -3.30 2.67
CA LYS A 2 7.64 -4.73 2.80
C LYS A 2 6.18 -5.00 2.40
N LYS A 3 5.92 -6.15 1.78
CA LYS A 3 4.57 -6.60 1.36
C LYS A 3 3.55 -6.56 2.50
N GLN A 4 3.91 -7.11 3.65
CA GLN A 4 3.02 -7.14 4.81
C GLN A 4 2.61 -5.73 5.27
N HIS A 5 3.55 -4.77 5.25
CA HIS A 5 3.25 -3.37 5.58
C HIS A 5 2.34 -2.72 4.54
N ALA A 6 2.55 -2.98 3.25
CA ALA A 6 1.67 -2.48 2.19
C ALA A 6 0.23 -2.99 2.35
N ILE A 7 0.05 -4.28 2.67
CA ILE A 7 -1.27 -4.87 2.90
C ILE A 7 -1.94 -4.22 4.13
N GLN A 8 -1.21 -4.03 5.22
CA GLN A 8 -1.70 -3.34 6.42
C GLN A 8 -2.17 -1.90 6.11
N LEU A 9 -1.39 -1.15 5.33
CA LEU A 9 -1.74 0.22 4.93
C LEU A 9 -3.01 0.30 4.07
N LEU A 10 -3.34 -0.77 3.33
CA LEU A 10 -4.48 -0.84 2.42
C LEU A 10 -5.68 -1.61 3.00
N GLY A 11 -5.78 -1.71 4.33
CA GLY A 11 -6.94 -2.30 5.01
C GLY A 11 -6.71 -3.71 5.58
N GLY A 12 -5.47 -4.19 5.63
CA GLY A 12 -5.08 -5.38 6.40
C GLY A 12 -5.33 -6.73 5.73
N SER A 13 -5.93 -6.76 4.53
CA SER A 13 -6.18 -8.00 3.78
C SER A 13 -5.75 -7.88 2.32
N VAL A 14 -5.47 -9.03 1.68
CA VAL A 14 -5.14 -9.10 0.25
C VAL A 14 -6.28 -8.54 -0.60
N SER A 15 -7.53 -8.87 -0.27
CA SER A 15 -8.71 -8.37 -0.99
C SER A 15 -8.88 -6.86 -0.84
N SER A 16 -8.69 -6.31 0.36
CA SER A 16 -8.75 -4.86 0.59
C SER A 16 -7.66 -4.13 -0.19
N ALA A 17 -6.43 -4.67 -0.17
CA ALA A 17 -5.31 -4.12 -0.93
C ALA A 17 -5.55 -4.13 -2.44
N ALA A 18 -6.10 -5.23 -2.95
CA ALA A 18 -6.45 -5.39 -4.35
C ALA A 18 -7.52 -4.38 -4.79
N SER A 19 -8.59 -4.24 -4.00
CA SER A 19 -9.67 -3.28 -4.24
C SER A 19 -9.18 -1.83 -4.18
N ALA A 20 -8.32 -1.48 -3.22
CA ALA A 20 -7.78 -0.13 -3.08
C ALA A 20 -6.88 0.28 -4.27
N ILE A 21 -6.13 -0.67 -4.85
CA ILE A 21 -5.27 -0.43 -6.01
C ILE A 21 -6.04 -0.57 -7.34
N GLY A 22 -7.12 -1.37 -7.37
CA GLY A 22 -7.87 -1.71 -8.58
C GLY A 22 -7.20 -2.82 -9.40
N ILE A 23 -6.69 -3.86 -8.73
CA ILE A 23 -6.08 -5.05 -9.36
C ILE A 23 -6.74 -6.33 -8.83
N MET A 24 -6.44 -7.46 -9.47
CA MET A 24 -6.89 -8.76 -8.98
C MET A 24 -6.18 -9.16 -7.68
N PRO A 25 -6.86 -9.80 -6.70
CA PRO A 25 -6.23 -10.30 -5.48
C PRO A 25 -5.03 -11.22 -5.71
N GLN A 26 -5.06 -12.02 -6.78
CA GLN A 26 -3.94 -12.87 -7.19
C GLN A 26 -2.67 -12.07 -7.53
N ALA A 27 -2.79 -10.84 -8.03
CA ALA A 27 -1.62 -10.01 -8.27
C ALA A 27 -0.95 -9.57 -6.96
N VAL A 28 -1.73 -9.34 -5.90
CA VAL A 28 -1.24 -8.99 -4.56
C VAL A 28 -0.55 -10.18 -3.89
N THR A 29 -1.10 -11.40 -4.05
CA THR A 29 -0.46 -12.61 -3.51
C THR A 29 0.90 -12.88 -4.15
N GLN A 30 1.07 -12.53 -5.42
CA GLN A 30 2.33 -12.66 -6.16
C GLN A 30 3.36 -11.57 -5.88
N TRP A 31 3.04 -10.56 -5.06
CA TRP A 31 4.05 -9.56 -4.72
C TRP A 31 5.23 -10.19 -3.99
N PRO A 32 6.47 -9.79 -4.32
CA PRO A 32 7.65 -10.17 -3.57
C PRO A 32 7.60 -9.58 -2.15
N GLU A 33 8.38 -10.16 -1.23
CA GLU A 33 8.47 -9.67 0.15
C GLU A 33 8.92 -8.21 0.24
N ASP A 34 9.94 -7.85 -0.54
CA ASP A 34 10.36 -6.46 -0.76
C ASP A 34 9.76 -5.93 -2.05
N LEU A 35 8.86 -4.95 -1.91
CA LEU A 35 8.16 -4.38 -3.04
C LEU A 35 9.12 -3.53 -3.89
N PRO A 36 9.18 -3.77 -5.22
CA PRO A 36 9.87 -2.89 -6.14
C PRO A 36 9.30 -1.47 -6.07
N PRO A 37 10.10 -0.44 -6.39
CA PRO A 37 9.66 0.96 -6.33
C PRO A 37 8.33 1.21 -7.07
N ARG A 38 8.12 0.55 -8.21
CA ARG A 38 6.86 0.65 -8.98
C ARG A 38 5.63 0.17 -8.22
N ILE A 39 5.73 -0.90 -7.44
CA ILE A 39 4.59 -1.41 -6.66
C ILE A 39 4.39 -0.54 -5.41
N ALA A 40 5.49 -0.15 -4.75
CA ALA A 40 5.44 0.75 -3.60
C ALA A 40 4.75 2.09 -3.96
N ASP A 41 5.08 2.67 -5.11
CA ASP A 41 4.43 3.90 -5.61
C ASP A 41 2.92 3.73 -5.78
N ARG A 42 2.47 2.61 -6.36
CA ARG A 42 1.03 2.32 -6.50
C ARG A 42 0.32 2.16 -5.15
N VAL A 43 0.99 1.57 -4.15
CA VAL A 43 0.48 1.47 -2.78
C VAL A 43 0.32 2.87 -2.18
N ILE A 44 1.36 3.71 -2.28
CA ILE A 44 1.35 5.09 -1.78
C ILE A 44 0.22 5.90 -2.44
N ALA A 45 0.09 5.80 -3.76
CA ALA A 45 -0.99 6.46 -4.51
C ALA A 45 -2.38 5.97 -4.09
N ALA A 46 -2.55 4.66 -3.85
CA ALA A 46 -3.82 4.11 -3.37
C ALA A 46 -4.16 4.60 -1.95
N VAL A 47 -3.18 4.70 -1.05
CA VAL A 47 -3.39 5.29 0.28
C VAL A 47 -3.76 6.77 0.19
N ALA A 48 -3.09 7.53 -0.68
CA ALA A 48 -3.38 8.95 -0.89
C ALA A 48 -4.82 9.18 -1.35
N ARG A 49 -5.31 8.34 -2.27
CA ARG A 49 -6.70 8.41 -2.78
C ARG A 49 -7.74 8.06 -1.71
N GLN A 50 -7.42 7.15 -0.79
CA GLN A 50 -8.33 6.78 0.31
C GLN A 50 -8.45 7.88 1.37
N ASN A 51 -7.39 8.65 1.61
CA ASN A 51 -7.34 9.66 2.67
C ASN A 51 -6.88 11.05 2.18
N PRO A 52 -7.57 11.67 1.20
CA PRO A 52 -7.09 12.91 0.57
C PRO A 52 -7.00 14.08 1.56
N LYS A 53 -7.93 14.17 2.52
CA LYS A 53 -7.96 15.25 3.54
C LYS A 53 -6.85 15.13 4.59
N HIS A 54 -6.36 13.91 4.84
CA HIS A 54 -5.38 13.62 5.90
C HIS A 54 -4.06 13.12 5.33
N TRP A 55 -3.75 13.49 4.08
CA TRP A 55 -2.54 13.06 3.38
C TRP A 55 -1.24 13.37 4.15
N PRO A 56 -1.05 14.54 4.80
CA PRO A 56 0.17 14.80 5.58
C PRO A 56 0.38 13.79 6.71
N THR A 57 -0.69 13.42 7.41
CA THR A 57 -0.66 12.43 8.50
C THR A 57 -0.42 11.02 7.95
N ALA A 58 -1.10 10.66 6.86
CA ALA A 58 -0.94 9.36 6.20
C ALA A 58 0.49 9.18 5.69
N TRP A 59 1.08 10.21 5.07
CA TRP A 59 2.46 10.19 4.58
C TRP A 59 3.47 9.98 5.71
N LYS A 60 3.28 10.66 6.85
CA LYS A 60 4.14 10.45 8.03
C LYS A 60 4.11 8.99 8.49
N ALA A 61 2.91 8.41 8.61
CA ALA A 61 2.74 7.01 9.01
C ALA A 61 3.35 6.02 7.99
N ILE A 62 3.27 6.33 6.68
CA ILE A 62 3.91 5.51 5.64
C ILE A 62 5.43 5.55 5.80
N LYS A 63 6.04 6.74 5.95
CA LYS A 63 7.50 6.85 6.12
C LYS A 63 8.01 6.09 7.34
N GLU A 64 7.33 6.26 8.48
CA GLU A 64 7.71 5.60 9.73
C GLU A 64 7.59 4.07 9.66
N ARG A 65 6.56 3.54 8.99
CA ARG A 65 6.28 2.09 8.94
C ARG A 65 6.95 1.38 7.76
N ALA A 66 7.03 2.02 6.61
CA ALA A 66 7.51 1.39 5.38
C ALA A 66 9.00 1.71 5.08
N ASN A 67 9.64 2.53 5.92
CA ASN A 67 11.03 2.98 5.78
C ASN A 67 11.33 3.45 4.35
N VAL A 68 10.46 4.33 3.84
CA VAL A 68 10.48 4.92 2.49
C VAL A 68 10.92 6.36 2.59
#